data_AF-A0AAN7Z1F4-F1
#
_entry.id   AF-A0AAN7Z1F4-F1
#
_cell.length_a   1.000
_cell.length_b   1.000
_cell.length_c   1.000
_cell.angle_alpha   90.00
_cell.angle_beta   90.00
_cell.angle_gamma   90.00
#
_symmetry.space_group_name_H-M   'P 1'
#
loop_
_entity.id
_entity.type
_entity.pdbx_description
1 polymer ?
#
loop_
_entity_poly.entity_id
_entity_poly.type
_entity_poly.pdbx_seq_one_letter_code
_entity_poly.pdbx_strand_id
1 'polypeptide(L)'
;MYVLDLGDKHDFVELAQQVADKRKARFLEAEKQFTAEKNVPVSKQPLDAFAGDYYHEAGTFFVRASLEDGGPGACFQGFEGNSYGLQIVEQDVFSFFMPRDDQAHRGRWPSANLDAFKFRFYTVAGDTIVGMKWTMEGVVKEPSTLTRTVIHSPPPGSQFTVQTS
;
A
#
# COMPACT_ATOMS: atom_id res chain seq x y z
N MET A 1 14.02 -34.01 27.62
CA MET A 1 12.97 -34.40 26.65
C MET A 1 13.26 -33.62 25.38
N TYR A 2 13.85 -34.27 24.37
CA TYR A 2 14.19 -33.62 23.11
C TYR A 2 12.93 -33.59 22.22
N VAL A 3 12.64 -32.44 21.63
CA VAL A 3 11.49 -32.17 20.73
C VAL A 3 11.61 -32.90 19.38
N LEU A 4 12.50 -33.88 19.26
CA LEU A 4 12.83 -34.57 18.00
C LEU A 4 12.35 -36.03 17.94
N ASP A 5 11.67 -36.53 18.97
CA ASP A 5 11.13 -37.89 18.98
C ASP A 5 9.70 -37.92 18.38
N LEU A 6 9.57 -37.34 17.18
CA LEU A 6 8.39 -37.51 16.33
C LEU A 6 8.62 -38.77 15.49
N GLY A 7 7.85 -39.82 15.78
CA GLY A 7 7.94 -41.12 15.09
C GLY A 7 7.67 -41.06 13.57
N ASP A 8 7.23 -39.91 13.07
CA ASP A 8 7.13 -39.61 11.65
C ASP A 8 8.39 -38.87 11.18
N LYS A 9 9.18 -39.50 10.31
CA LYS A 9 10.23 -38.80 9.55
C LYS A 9 9.55 -37.81 8.61
N HIS A 10 9.37 -36.57 9.07
CA HIS A 10 8.93 -35.49 8.21
C HIS A 10 10.05 -35.13 7.23
N ASP A 11 9.77 -35.24 5.94
CA ASP A 11 10.66 -34.72 4.90
C ASP A 11 10.50 -33.19 4.84
N PHE A 12 11.35 -32.49 5.59
CA PHE A 12 11.36 -31.03 5.61
C PHE A 12 11.77 -30.42 4.26
N VAL A 13 12.47 -31.16 3.39
CA VAL A 13 12.83 -30.69 2.05
C VAL A 13 11.59 -30.71 1.16
N GLU A 14 10.83 -31.79 1.18
CA GLU A 14 9.56 -31.89 0.46
C GLU A 14 8.58 -30.80 0.93
N LEU A 15 8.42 -30.62 2.25
CA LEU A 15 7.55 -29.59 2.80
C LEU A 15 8.00 -28.17 2.39
N ALA A 16 9.30 -27.89 2.42
CA ALA A 16 9.84 -26.60 2.00
C ALA A 16 9.55 -26.34 0.50
N GLN A 17 9.69 -27.36 -0.34
CA GLN A 17 9.37 -27.28 -1.77
C GLN A 17 7.88 -27.02 -1.99
N GLN A 18 7.00 -27.77 -1.32
CA GLN A 18 5.55 -27.57 -1.41
C GLN A 18 5.13 -26.15 -0.97
N VAL A 19 5.75 -25.61 0.09
CA VAL A 19 5.47 -24.24 0.56
C VAL A 19 5.97 -23.21 -0.46
N ALA A 20 7.16 -23.42 -1.04
CA ALA A 20 7.69 -22.54 -2.07
C ALA A 20 6.77 -22.49 -3.30
N ASP A 21 6.33 -23.65 -3.79
CA ASP A 21 5.45 -23.75 -4.96
C ASP A 21 4.08 -23.13 -4.69
N LYS A 22 3.47 -23.43 -3.53
CA LYS A 22 2.21 -22.81 -3.10
C LYS A 22 2.34 -21.29 -3.00
N ARG A 23 3.45 -20.79 -2.44
CA ARG A 23 3.68 -19.35 -2.32
C ARG A 23 3.83 -18.70 -3.68
N LYS A 24 4.58 -19.31 -4.61
CA LYS A 24 4.73 -18.83 -5.99
C LYS A 24 3.39 -18.78 -6.71
N ALA A 25 2.59 -19.85 -6.63
CA ALA A 25 1.26 -19.91 -7.23
C ALA A 25 0.34 -18.78 -6.71
N ARG A 26 0.39 -18.49 -5.41
CA ARG A 26 -0.42 -17.41 -4.81
C ARG A 26 -0.08 -16.02 -5.37
N PHE A 27 1.20 -15.72 -5.60
CA PHE A 27 1.58 -14.43 -6.21
C PHE A 27 1.17 -14.33 -7.67
N LEU A 28 1.31 -15.42 -8.43
CA LEU A 28 0.84 -15.46 -9.82
C LEU A 28 -0.67 -15.28 -9.91
N GLU A 29 -1.43 -15.86 -8.98
CA GLU A 29 -2.88 -15.68 -8.92
C GLU A 29 -3.27 -14.24 -8.56
N ALA A 30 -2.58 -13.64 -7.58
CA ALA A 30 -2.80 -12.25 -7.22
C ALA A 30 -2.53 -11.29 -8.40
N GLU A 31 -1.47 -11.53 -9.18
CA GLU A 31 -1.15 -10.74 -10.38
C GLU A 31 -2.22 -10.87 -11.48
N LYS A 32 -2.72 -12.10 -11.71
CA LYS A 32 -3.84 -12.34 -12.63
C LYS A 32 -5.10 -11.63 -12.18
N GLN A 33 -5.46 -11.77 -10.90
CA GLN A 33 -6.63 -11.11 -10.32
C GLN A 33 -6.52 -9.59 -10.43
N PHE A 34 -5.36 -9.01 -10.09
CA PHE A 34 -5.13 -7.58 -10.26
C PHE A 34 -5.29 -7.11 -11.71
N THR A 35 -4.78 -7.90 -12.66
CA THR A 35 -4.92 -7.59 -14.09
C THR A 35 -6.37 -7.67 -14.55
N ALA A 36 -7.15 -8.61 -14.02
CA ALA A 36 -8.59 -8.75 -14.30
C ALA A 36 -9.44 -7.66 -13.63
N GLU A 37 -9.00 -7.12 -12.48
CA GLU A 37 -9.67 -6.02 -11.77
C GLU A 37 -9.53 -4.67 -12.49
N LYS A 38 -8.71 -4.57 -13.54
CA LYS A 38 -8.68 -3.42 -14.47
C LYS A 38 -9.98 -3.34 -15.29
N ASN A 39 -11.07 -3.02 -14.63
CA ASN A 39 -12.24 -2.49 -15.31
C ASN A 39 -11.95 -1.04 -15.75
N VAL A 40 -12.86 -0.43 -16.51
CA VAL A 40 -12.81 1.01 -16.81
C VAL A 40 -13.81 1.74 -15.90
N PRO A 41 -13.51 2.01 -14.61
CA PRO A 41 -14.30 2.94 -13.83
C PRO A 41 -13.82 4.37 -14.06
N VAL A 42 -14.79 5.26 -14.26
CA VAL A 42 -14.60 6.71 -14.16
C VAL A 42 -14.63 7.05 -12.67
N SER A 43 -13.56 7.68 -12.16
CA SER A 43 -13.57 8.30 -10.84
C SER A 43 -14.71 9.33 -10.76
N LYS A 44 -15.43 9.41 -9.64
CA LYS A 44 -16.47 10.44 -9.51
C LYS A 44 -15.88 11.84 -9.43
N GLN A 45 -14.70 11.94 -8.83
CA GLN A 45 -13.97 13.19 -8.66
C GLN A 45 -12.87 13.33 -9.73
N PRO A 46 -12.51 14.55 -10.11
CA PRO A 46 -11.34 14.75 -10.97
C PRO A 46 -10.06 14.28 -10.23
N LEU A 47 -9.05 13.84 -10.98
CA LEU A 47 -7.87 13.18 -10.41
C LEU A 47 -7.06 14.07 -9.44
N ASP A 48 -7.06 15.37 -9.69
CA ASP A 48 -6.41 16.38 -8.85
C ASP A 48 -7.07 16.51 -7.47
N ALA A 49 -8.37 16.17 -7.34
CA ALA A 49 -9.08 16.21 -6.07
C ALA A 49 -8.51 15.25 -5.02
N PHE A 50 -7.83 14.18 -5.44
CA PHE A 50 -7.22 13.18 -4.57
C PHE A 50 -5.83 13.57 -4.07
N ALA A 51 -5.16 14.56 -4.67
CA ALA A 51 -3.79 14.93 -4.30
C ALA A 51 -3.73 15.57 -2.90
N GLY A 52 -2.77 15.16 -2.08
CA GLY A 52 -2.56 15.72 -0.74
C GLY A 52 -1.93 14.74 0.24
N ASP A 53 -1.71 15.24 1.46
CA ASP A 53 -1.12 14.46 2.55
C ASP A 53 -2.22 13.91 3.46
N TYR A 54 -2.25 12.58 3.58
CA TYR A 54 -3.22 11.82 4.36
C TYR A 54 -2.52 11.25 5.58
N TYR A 55 -2.85 11.76 6.76
CA TYR A 55 -2.21 11.39 8.01
C TYR A 55 -3.00 10.33 8.75
N HIS A 56 -2.30 9.31 9.25
CA HIS A 56 -2.84 8.42 10.25
C HIS A 56 -3.18 9.20 11.54
N GLU A 57 -4.16 8.74 12.31
CA GLU A 57 -4.64 9.40 13.54
C GLU A 57 -3.50 9.74 14.53
N ALA A 58 -2.51 8.85 14.66
CA ALA A 58 -1.35 9.07 15.53
C ALA A 58 -0.40 10.18 15.05
N GLY A 59 -0.54 10.70 13.82
CA GLY A 59 0.30 11.74 13.22
C GLY A 59 1.72 11.30 12.85
N THR A 60 2.14 10.09 13.23
CA THR A 60 3.51 9.57 12.97
C THR A 60 3.70 8.99 11.58
N PHE A 61 2.62 8.84 10.82
CA PHE A 61 2.61 8.24 9.51
C PHE A 61 1.65 8.96 8.58
N PHE A 62 2.10 9.24 7.36
CA PHE A 62 1.24 9.76 6.32
C PHE A 62 1.56 9.15 4.96
N VAL A 63 0.59 9.26 4.06
CA VAL A 63 0.74 8.96 2.64
C VAL A 63 0.49 10.24 1.87
N ARG A 64 1.42 10.60 1.00
CA ARG A 64 1.23 11.68 0.04
C ARG A 64 0.67 11.07 -1.25
N ALA A 65 -0.51 11.49 -1.66
CA ALA A 65 -1.00 11.26 -3.02
C ALA A 65 -0.62 12.46 -3.89
N SER A 66 -0.07 12.23 -5.08
CA SER A 66 0.33 13.25 -6.04
C SER A 66 -0.33 13.01 -7.40
N LEU A 67 -0.37 14.05 -8.22
CA LEU A 67 -0.69 13.96 -9.64
C LEU A 67 0.49 14.56 -10.39
N GLU A 68 1.23 13.74 -11.11
CA GLU A 68 2.40 14.14 -11.91
C GLU A 68 2.11 13.90 -13.40
N ASP A 69 3.02 14.32 -14.28
CA ASP A 69 2.86 14.15 -15.75
C ASP A 69 2.64 12.68 -16.16
N GLY A 70 3.06 11.73 -15.32
CA GLY A 70 2.86 10.28 -15.49
C GLY A 70 1.52 9.73 -14.93
N GLY A 71 0.67 10.57 -14.35
CA GLY A 71 -0.59 10.19 -13.73
C GLY A 71 -0.58 10.22 -12.19
N PRO A 72 -1.60 9.64 -11.55
CA PRO A 72 -1.72 9.65 -10.09
C PRO A 72 -0.61 8.79 -9.46
N GLY A 73 -0.02 9.29 -8.38
CA GLY A 73 1.05 8.66 -7.64
C GLY A 73 0.80 8.67 -6.14
N ALA A 74 1.52 7.82 -5.40
CA ALA A 74 1.60 7.92 -3.96
C ALA A 74 2.98 7.60 -3.43
N CYS A 75 3.37 8.22 -2.32
CA CYS A 75 4.56 7.83 -1.56
C CYS A 75 4.27 7.83 -0.05
N PHE A 76 4.93 6.93 0.66
CA PHE A 76 4.83 6.85 2.12
C PHE A 76 5.79 7.85 2.75
N GLN A 77 5.34 8.55 3.79
CA GLN A 77 6.11 9.56 4.52
C GLN A 77 6.69 10.68 3.62
N GLY A 78 6.07 10.93 2.46
CA GLY A 78 6.54 11.95 1.51
C GLY A 78 7.87 11.61 0.83
N PHE A 79 8.38 10.38 0.95
CA PHE A 79 9.66 9.99 0.35
C PHE A 79 9.50 9.63 -1.12
N GLU A 80 9.82 10.57 -2.01
CA GLU A 80 9.67 10.46 -3.47
C GLU A 80 10.49 9.32 -4.08
N GLY A 81 11.64 8.96 -3.50
CA GLY A 81 12.43 7.79 -3.92
C GLY A 81 11.69 6.45 -3.80
N ASN A 82 10.53 6.45 -3.13
CA ASN A 82 9.63 5.31 -3.01
C ASN A 82 8.20 5.68 -3.41
N SER A 83 8.07 6.42 -4.51
CA SER A 83 6.79 6.66 -5.17
C SER A 83 6.28 5.42 -5.91
N TYR A 84 4.96 5.32 -6.01
CA TYR A 84 4.25 4.28 -6.74
C TYR A 84 3.23 4.92 -7.67
N GLY A 85 3.22 4.49 -8.93
CA GLY A 85 2.15 4.81 -9.85
C GLY A 85 0.85 4.15 -9.42
N LEU A 86 -0.22 4.94 -9.35
CA LEU A 86 -1.54 4.48 -8.98
C LEU A 86 -2.37 4.18 -10.23
N GLN A 87 -3.24 3.18 -10.12
CA GLN A 87 -4.20 2.80 -11.16
C GLN A 87 -5.59 2.72 -10.52
N ILE A 88 -6.60 3.27 -11.19
CA ILE A 88 -7.99 3.14 -10.73
C ILE A 88 -8.43 1.69 -10.96
N VAL A 89 -8.95 1.05 -9.92
CA VAL A 89 -9.48 -0.33 -9.98
C VAL A 89 -10.97 -0.39 -9.67
N GLU A 90 -11.47 0.57 -8.90
CA GLU A 90 -12.88 0.75 -8.55
C GLU A 90 -13.10 2.26 -8.34
N GLN A 91 -14.37 2.71 -8.35
CA GLN A 91 -14.69 4.12 -8.14
C GLN A 91 -14.04 4.67 -6.86
N ASP A 92 -13.19 5.68 -7.00
CA ASP A 92 -12.42 6.33 -5.93
C ASP A 92 -11.45 5.37 -5.18
N VAL A 93 -11.12 4.23 -5.81
CA VAL A 93 -10.17 3.24 -5.31
C VAL A 93 -9.00 3.12 -6.27
N PHE A 94 -7.81 3.40 -5.73
CA PHE A 94 -6.56 3.36 -6.45
C PHE A 94 -5.70 2.21 -5.94
N SER A 95 -4.96 1.57 -6.84
CA SER A 95 -4.07 0.47 -6.50
C SER A 95 -2.68 0.66 -7.10
N PHE A 96 -1.66 0.18 -6.39
CA PHE A 96 -0.26 0.19 -6.81
C PHE A 96 0.38 -1.19 -6.78
N PHE A 97 -0.41 -2.23 -7.11
CA PHE A 97 0.01 -3.63 -7.02
C PHE A 97 1.47 -3.86 -7.43
N MET A 98 2.19 -4.62 -6.61
CA MET A 98 3.60 -4.87 -6.77
C MET A 98 3.88 -6.38 -6.81
N PRO A 99 4.59 -6.88 -7.83
CA PRO A 99 5.08 -8.25 -7.85
C PRO A 99 5.93 -8.59 -6.63
N ARG A 100 6.00 -9.88 -6.27
CA ARG A 100 6.77 -10.37 -5.10
C ARG A 100 8.20 -9.83 -5.08
N ASP A 101 8.90 -9.93 -6.20
CA ASP A 101 10.32 -9.64 -6.26
C ASP A 101 10.59 -8.14 -6.13
N ASP A 102 9.70 -7.30 -6.64
CA ASP A 102 9.75 -5.84 -6.43
C ASP A 102 9.50 -5.48 -4.96
N GLN A 103 8.57 -6.18 -4.29
CA GLN A 103 8.34 -5.99 -2.85
C GLN A 103 9.61 -6.34 -2.07
N ALA A 104 10.20 -7.50 -2.36
CA ALA A 104 11.43 -7.95 -1.70
C ALA A 104 12.60 -7.00 -1.97
N HIS A 105 12.76 -6.52 -3.21
CA HIS A 105 13.81 -5.58 -3.60
C HIS A 105 13.69 -4.25 -2.84
N ARG A 106 12.46 -3.80 -2.56
CA ARG A 106 12.18 -2.58 -1.79
C ARG A 106 12.17 -2.80 -0.27
N GLY A 107 12.57 -3.98 0.21
CA GLY A 107 12.59 -4.31 1.64
C GLY A 107 11.21 -4.39 2.27
N ARG A 108 10.14 -4.57 1.49
CA ARG A 108 8.78 -4.80 2.00
C ARG A 108 8.59 -6.26 2.37
N TRP A 109 7.67 -6.51 3.30
CA TRP A 109 7.18 -7.87 3.55
C TRP A 109 6.38 -8.35 2.33
N PRO A 110 6.77 -9.45 1.65
CA PRO A 110 6.08 -9.88 0.45
C PRO A 110 4.66 -10.37 0.76
N SER A 111 3.67 -9.60 0.32
CA SER A 111 2.24 -9.84 0.43
C SER A 111 1.61 -10.20 -0.90
N ALA A 112 0.76 -11.22 -0.89
CA ALA A 112 -0.14 -11.53 -2.00
C ALA A 112 -1.59 -11.09 -1.73
N ASN A 113 -1.82 -10.27 -0.68
CA ASN A 113 -3.13 -9.71 -0.39
C ASN A 113 -3.33 -8.42 -1.21
N LEU A 114 -4.19 -8.47 -2.22
CA LEU A 114 -4.43 -7.31 -3.10
C LEU A 114 -5.01 -6.10 -2.37
N ASP A 115 -5.79 -6.30 -1.31
CA ASP A 115 -6.35 -5.19 -0.54
C ASP A 115 -5.26 -4.37 0.17
N ALA A 116 -4.08 -4.97 0.42
CA ALA A 116 -2.95 -4.25 0.99
C ALA A 116 -2.34 -3.20 0.05
N PHE A 117 -2.68 -3.27 -1.24
CA PHE A 117 -2.22 -2.34 -2.27
C PHE A 117 -3.29 -1.35 -2.69
N LYS A 118 -4.45 -1.30 -2.01
CA LYS A 118 -5.58 -0.44 -2.36
C LYS A 118 -5.71 0.75 -1.41
N PHE A 119 -5.82 1.94 -1.98
CA PHE A 119 -6.22 3.17 -1.32
C PHE A 119 -7.67 3.48 -1.66
N ARG A 120 -8.53 3.53 -0.65
CA ARG A 120 -9.96 3.86 -0.81
C ARG A 120 -10.20 5.27 -0.30
N PHE A 121 -10.38 6.22 -1.21
CA PHE A 121 -10.66 7.61 -0.83
C PHE A 121 -12.14 7.78 -0.51
N TYR A 122 -12.45 8.69 0.41
CA TYR A 122 -13.84 8.94 0.79
C TYR A 122 -14.09 10.43 1.05
N THR A 123 -15.33 10.83 0.84
CA THR A 123 -15.86 12.17 1.15
C THR A 123 -16.74 12.10 2.40
N VAL A 124 -16.85 13.21 3.13
CA VAL A 124 -17.82 13.39 4.22
C VAL A 124 -18.56 14.69 3.95
N ALA A 125 -19.87 14.61 3.72
CA ALA A 125 -20.76 15.75 3.47
C ALA A 125 -20.32 16.67 2.30
N GLY A 126 -20.30 16.13 1.07
CA GLY A 126 -20.02 16.88 -0.16
C GLY A 126 -19.13 16.11 -1.14
N ASP A 127 -18.54 16.84 -2.10
CA ASP A 127 -17.64 16.31 -3.13
C ASP A 127 -16.14 16.43 -2.76
N THR A 128 -15.82 16.89 -1.55
CA THR A 128 -14.43 17.02 -1.11
C THR A 128 -13.91 15.72 -0.51
N ILE A 129 -12.78 15.22 -1.04
CA ILE A 129 -12.05 14.09 -0.45
C ILE A 129 -11.47 14.51 0.90
N VAL A 130 -11.95 13.88 1.97
CA VAL A 130 -11.55 14.18 3.35
C VAL A 130 -10.59 13.15 3.93
N GLY A 131 -10.46 11.99 3.29
CA GLY A 131 -9.62 10.94 3.82
C GLY A 131 -9.42 9.76 2.87
N MET A 132 -8.59 8.84 3.33
CA MET A 132 -8.19 7.63 2.65
C MET A 132 -8.21 6.47 3.66
N LYS A 133 -8.70 5.32 3.24
CA LYS A 133 -8.55 4.05 3.97
C LYS A 133 -7.50 3.21 3.29
N TRP A 134 -6.61 2.65 4.09
CA TRP A 134 -5.59 1.73 3.65
C TRP A 134 -5.56 0.49 4.55
N THR A 135 -5.71 -0.68 3.95
CA THR A 135 -5.62 -1.95 4.67
C THR A 135 -4.15 -2.35 4.76
N MET A 136 -3.61 -2.50 5.97
CA MET A 136 -2.28 -3.08 6.15
C MET A 136 -2.41 -4.60 6.32
N GLU A 137 -1.58 -5.39 5.63
CA GLU A 137 -1.64 -6.85 5.72
C GLU A 137 -1.47 -7.34 7.16
N GLY A 138 -2.37 -8.23 7.60
CA GLY A 138 -2.16 -9.17 8.71
C GLY A 138 -2.02 -8.62 10.12
N VAL A 139 -1.94 -7.29 10.28
CA VAL A 139 -1.72 -6.64 11.59
C VAL A 139 -2.98 -5.95 12.11
N VAL A 140 -3.89 -5.49 11.24
CA VAL A 140 -5.09 -4.75 11.64
C VAL A 140 -6.33 -5.36 10.98
N LYS A 141 -7.34 -5.72 11.79
CA LYS A 141 -8.63 -6.26 11.29
C LYS A 141 -9.44 -5.22 10.52
N GLU A 142 -9.23 -3.93 10.83
CA GLU A 142 -9.91 -2.81 10.21
C GLU A 142 -8.92 -1.98 9.38
N PRO A 143 -9.35 -1.42 8.22
CA PRO A 143 -8.51 -0.49 7.46
C PRO A 143 -8.08 0.69 8.32
N SER A 144 -6.82 1.09 8.21
CA SER A 144 -6.35 2.32 8.84
C SER A 144 -7.00 3.50 8.16
N THR A 145 -7.55 4.41 8.97
CA THR A 145 -8.14 5.65 8.47
C THR A 145 -7.08 6.74 8.49
N LEU A 146 -6.88 7.36 7.34
CA LEU A 146 -6.03 8.52 7.18
C LEU A 146 -6.87 9.73 6.80
N THR A 147 -6.67 10.84 7.48
CA THR A 147 -7.40 12.09 7.24
C THR A 147 -6.54 13.05 6.44
N ARG A 148 -7.15 13.70 5.45
CA ARG A 148 -6.48 14.74 4.67
C ARG A 148 -6.38 16.00 5.51
N THR A 149 -5.18 16.51 5.71
CA THR A 149 -5.02 17.78 6.43
C THR A 149 -5.24 18.94 5.46
N VAL A 150 -6.30 19.72 5.70
CA VAL A 150 -6.49 21.02 5.05
C VAL A 150 -5.64 22.02 5.83
N ILE A 151 -4.36 22.14 5.47
CA ILE A 151 -3.39 23.10 6.04
C ILE A 151 -2.92 22.75 7.47
N HIS A 152 -1.68 22.28 7.58
CA HIS A 152 -0.83 22.69 8.69
C HIS A 152 0.50 23.15 8.12
N SER A 153 0.81 24.43 8.37
CA SER A 153 2.19 24.89 8.37
C SER A 153 3.05 23.87 9.12
N PRO A 154 4.29 23.60 8.66
CA PRO A 154 5.18 22.68 9.36
C PRO A 154 5.22 23.05 10.85
N PRO A 155 5.24 22.08 11.77
CA PRO A 155 5.34 22.37 13.19
C PRO A 155 6.52 23.32 13.42
N PRO A 156 6.37 24.37 14.25
CA PRO A 156 7.45 25.32 14.49
C PRO A 156 8.63 24.57 15.12
N GLY A 157 9.68 24.32 14.32
CA GLY A 157 10.87 23.60 14.77
C GLY A 157 11.57 22.71 13.73
N SER A 158 10.92 22.33 12.63
CA SER A 158 11.60 21.52 11.59
C SER A 158 12.32 22.38 10.56
N GLN A 159 13.40 23.05 10.99
CA GLN A 159 14.45 23.47 10.06
C GLN A 159 15.48 22.35 9.98
N PHE A 160 15.41 21.52 8.94
CA PHE A 160 16.56 20.71 8.54
C PHE A 160 17.57 21.65 7.89
N THR A 161 18.55 22.10 8.67
CA THR A 161 19.73 22.75 8.11
C THR A 161 20.57 21.68 7.42
N VAL A 162 20.51 21.65 6.09
CA VAL A 162 21.48 20.90 5.29
C VAL A 162 22.82 21.62 5.43
N GLN A 163 23.73 21.06 6.22
CA GLN A 163 25.15 21.44 6.14
C GLN A 163 25.74 20.75 4.92
N THR A 164 26.04 21.54 3.89
CA THR A 164 26.92 21.12 2.80
C THR A 164 28.36 21.24 3.29
N SER A 165 29.07 20.12 3.32
CA SER A 165 30.53 20.05 3.41
C SER A 165 31.15 19.98 2.02
#